data_AF-G3MIU2-F1
#
_entry.id   AF-G3MIU2-F1
#
_cell.length_a   1.000
_cell.length_b   1.000
_cell.length_c   1.000
_cell.angle_alpha   90.00
_cell.angle_beta   90.00
_cell.angle_gamma   90.00
#
_symmetry.space_group_name_H-M   'P 1'
#
loop_
_entity.id
_entity.type
_entity.pdbx_description
1 polymer ?
#
loop_
_entity_poly.entity_id
_entity_poly.type
_entity_poly.pdbx_seq_one_letter_code
_entity_poly.pdbx_strand_id
1 'polypeptide(L)'
;HLLFSLVPKASEPRKSAALEYIKHRPYTGCNVPRFTEGSTLLIMKQQLCIALFICILAGTSVYGETVLPADYCEQEPETGQCRAIFKKWFYNKTSFRCETFEYGGCGGNNNRFNTYSECKKKCRDPVLGICALPEQKQICRAGFKGYRFDPLKQRCVHYIYCEHNENHFSSKKECQRQCGKFSQDPCFLPKHTGRDCTVPSSMQTFWFNSKTRSCEPFDYQGCGGNGNNFLYESECWKTCSKYVESKCKYPLHRGKHCPNASEQVVFGFNNKHKRCERFVYSGCGGYSNRFDSASDCWNTCGLNSGSKCVQPGPRNGLGLVKKYYYDIKSDTCKTSLYSPFWSKKNSFKTLRDCEATCKANYTSSATSF
;
A
#
# COMPACT_ATOMS: atom_id res chain seq x y z
N HIS A 1 43.94 21.66 49.02
CA HIS A 1 43.34 20.53 49.76
C HIS A 1 43.22 19.36 48.79
N LEU A 2 44.26 18.53 48.61
CA LEU A 2 44.65 17.39 49.47
C LEU A 2 43.41 16.48 49.72
N LEU A 3 43.36 15.17 49.45
CA LEU A 3 44.38 14.16 49.13
C LEU A 3 43.66 12.80 48.91
N PHE A 4 44.39 11.84 48.31
CA PHE A 4 44.31 10.36 48.36
C PHE A 4 43.00 9.64 47.98
N SER A 5 42.93 8.89 46.86
CA SER A 5 43.57 7.59 46.56
C SER A 5 43.15 6.46 47.50
N LEU A 6 42.65 5.35 46.94
CA LEU A 6 43.18 3.99 47.16
C LEU A 6 42.48 2.99 46.22
N VAL A 7 43.25 2.49 45.26
CA VAL A 7 43.07 1.17 44.62
C VAL A 7 43.92 0.18 45.42
N PRO A 8 43.54 -1.11 45.48
CA PRO A 8 44.57 -2.13 45.27
C PRO A 8 44.20 -3.18 44.21
N LYS A 9 45.29 -3.77 43.72
CA LYS A 9 45.51 -4.65 42.57
C LYS A 9 45.09 -6.11 42.82
N ALA A 10 44.67 -6.73 41.71
CA ALA A 10 45.08 -8.04 41.17
C ALA A 10 44.84 -9.35 41.95
N SER A 11 44.14 -10.28 41.29
CA SER A 11 44.65 -11.64 41.01
C SER A 11 43.73 -12.38 40.02
N GLU A 12 44.28 -12.79 38.87
CA GLU A 12 43.82 -13.99 38.16
C GLU A 12 44.51 -15.21 38.79
N PRO A 13 43.86 -16.38 38.80
CA PRO A 13 44.30 -17.41 37.84
C PRO A 13 43.17 -18.25 37.22
N ARG A 14 43.47 -18.81 36.05
CA ARG A 14 42.71 -19.84 35.31
C ARG A 14 42.46 -21.09 36.17
N LYS A 15 41.30 -21.75 35.99
CA LYS A 15 41.14 -23.19 35.62
C LYS A 15 39.67 -23.64 35.54
N SER A 16 39.32 -24.16 34.35
CA SER A 16 38.57 -25.40 34.06
C SER A 16 37.18 -25.70 34.68
N ALA A 17 36.19 -25.78 33.77
CA ALA A 17 35.13 -26.80 33.63
C ALA A 17 34.25 -27.20 34.83
N ALA A 18 32.93 -26.99 34.70
CA ALA A 18 31.91 -28.05 34.74
C ALA A 18 30.53 -27.50 34.34
N LEU A 19 29.84 -28.22 33.44
CA LEU A 19 28.41 -28.08 33.20
C LEU A 19 27.64 -28.30 34.51
N GLU A 20 26.64 -27.47 34.81
CA GLU A 20 25.53 -27.92 35.64
C GLU A 20 24.17 -27.46 35.12
N TYR A 21 23.29 -28.45 35.06
CA TYR A 21 21.98 -28.51 34.44
C TYR A 21 20.96 -27.81 35.36
N ILE A 22 20.40 -26.66 34.97
CA ILE A 22 19.28 -26.07 35.74
C ILE A 22 17.99 -26.82 35.38
N LYS A 23 17.63 -27.78 36.23
CA LYS A 23 16.27 -28.34 36.31
C LYS A 23 15.30 -27.22 36.71
N HIS A 24 14.42 -26.80 35.82
CA HIS A 24 13.24 -25.99 36.19
C HIS A 24 12.26 -26.86 37.01
N ARG A 25 11.94 -26.41 38.24
CA ARG A 25 10.84 -26.93 39.06
C ARG A 25 9.48 -26.55 38.43
N PRO A 26 8.41 -27.34 38.65
CA PRO A 26 7.08 -27.00 38.16
C PRO A 26 6.46 -25.89 39.02
N TYR A 27 6.10 -24.77 38.41
CA TYR A 27 5.29 -23.73 39.05
C TYR A 27 3.81 -24.16 38.98
N THR A 28 3.20 -24.39 40.14
CA THR A 28 1.76 -24.60 40.28
C THR A 28 1.04 -23.26 40.18
N GLY A 29 0.37 -22.98 39.06
CA GLY A 29 -0.47 -21.78 38.86
C GLY A 29 -1.96 -22.05 39.10
N CYS A 30 -2.70 -21.01 39.50
CA CYS A 30 -4.17 -21.07 39.63
C CYS A 30 -4.84 -21.03 38.24
N ASN A 31 -5.61 -22.08 37.91
CA ASN A 31 -6.44 -22.12 36.70
C ASN A 31 -7.75 -21.36 36.90
N VAL A 32 -8.10 -20.49 35.94
CA VAL A 32 -9.40 -19.81 35.89
C VAL A 32 -10.36 -20.64 35.01
N PRO A 33 -11.64 -20.82 35.37
CA PRO A 33 -12.57 -21.55 34.54
C PRO A 33 -12.88 -20.84 33.20
N ARG A 34 -13.12 -21.63 32.15
CA ARG A 34 -13.62 -21.15 30.85
C ARG A 34 -15.01 -20.54 31.01
N PHE A 35 -15.19 -19.29 30.60
CA PHE A 35 -16.51 -18.66 30.49
C PHE A 35 -17.05 -18.82 29.07
N THR A 36 -18.19 -19.49 28.93
CA THR A 36 -19.01 -19.48 27.71
C THR A 36 -19.89 -18.22 27.70
N GLU A 37 -20.12 -17.65 26.52
CA GLU A 37 -20.91 -16.44 26.28
C GLU A 37 -22.26 -16.46 27.01
N GLY A 38 -22.53 -15.46 27.86
CA GLY A 38 -23.83 -15.27 28.52
C GLY A 38 -23.86 -14.53 29.87
N SER A 39 -22.72 -14.25 30.52
CA SER A 39 -22.71 -13.62 31.86
C SER A 39 -22.70 -12.09 31.79
N THR A 40 -23.49 -11.40 32.63
CA THR A 40 -23.56 -9.92 32.67
C THR A 40 -22.24 -9.29 33.15
N LEU A 41 -21.93 -8.09 32.64
CA LEU A 41 -20.67 -7.34 32.86
C LEU A 41 -20.31 -7.14 34.35
N LEU A 42 -21.30 -7.06 35.24
CA LEU A 42 -21.07 -6.98 36.69
C LEU A 42 -20.49 -8.27 37.26
N ILE A 43 -20.99 -9.43 36.81
CA ILE A 43 -20.52 -10.75 37.25
C ILE A 43 -19.09 -10.98 36.78
N MET A 44 -18.77 -10.54 35.55
CA MET A 44 -17.41 -10.60 35.01
C MET A 44 -16.42 -9.73 35.81
N LYS A 45 -16.81 -8.50 36.18
CA LYS A 45 -15.98 -7.62 37.01
C LYS A 45 -15.77 -8.18 38.42
N GLN A 46 -16.81 -8.75 39.03
CA GLN A 46 -16.72 -9.32 40.37
C GLN A 46 -15.82 -10.56 40.41
N GLN A 47 -15.94 -11.46 39.43
CA GLN A 47 -15.08 -12.64 39.30
C GLN A 47 -13.62 -12.27 39.02
N LEU A 48 -13.37 -11.24 38.19
CA LEU A 48 -12.03 -10.74 37.90
C LEU A 48 -11.38 -10.09 39.13
N CYS A 49 -12.13 -9.31 39.90
CA CYS A 49 -11.65 -8.73 41.16
C CYS A 49 -11.32 -9.82 42.20
N ILE A 50 -12.15 -10.86 42.31
CA ILE A 50 -11.89 -11.99 43.23
C ILE A 50 -10.63 -12.75 42.80
N ALA A 51 -10.48 -13.04 41.50
CA ALA A 51 -9.29 -13.70 40.98
C ALA A 51 -8.01 -12.86 41.19
N LEU A 52 -8.07 -11.54 40.98
CA LEU A 52 -6.97 -10.62 41.26
C LEU A 52 -6.64 -10.59 42.76
N PHE A 53 -7.64 -10.57 43.64
CA PHE A 53 -7.43 -10.56 45.09
C PHE A 53 -6.77 -11.85 45.57
N ILE A 54 -7.21 -13.01 45.06
CA ILE A 54 -6.61 -14.32 45.35
C ILE A 54 -5.16 -14.39 44.84
N CYS A 55 -4.88 -13.86 43.63
CA CYS A 55 -3.53 -13.85 43.08
C CYS A 55 -2.58 -12.93 43.84
N ILE A 56 -3.06 -11.75 44.28
CA ILE A 56 -2.30 -10.81 45.13
C ILE A 56 -1.95 -11.45 46.48
N LEU A 57 -2.92 -12.12 47.13
CA LEU A 57 -2.68 -12.81 48.40
C LEU A 57 -1.72 -14.00 48.26
N ALA A 58 -1.74 -14.68 47.10
CA ALA A 58 -0.83 -15.80 46.80
C ALA A 58 0.53 -15.35 46.23
N GLY A 59 0.80 -14.05 46.09
CA GLY A 59 2.06 -13.54 45.53
C GLY A 59 2.29 -13.91 44.06
N THR A 60 1.22 -14.19 43.30
CA THR A 60 1.27 -14.57 41.88
C THR A 60 0.66 -13.47 41.00
N SER A 61 1.21 -13.26 39.80
CA SER A 61 0.66 -12.29 38.85
C SER A 61 -0.38 -12.94 37.95
N VAL A 62 -1.50 -12.25 37.71
CA VAL A 62 -2.49 -12.64 36.71
C VAL A 62 -1.88 -12.40 35.32
N TYR A 63 -1.52 -13.47 34.62
CA TYR A 63 -1.24 -13.42 33.19
C TYR A 63 -2.54 -13.73 32.43
N GLY A 64 -3.02 -12.78 31.65
CA GLY A 64 -3.98 -13.09 30.59
C GLY A 64 -3.30 -14.00 29.59
N GLU A 65 -3.88 -15.17 29.35
CA GLU A 65 -3.38 -16.12 28.36
C GLU A 65 -3.48 -15.47 26.98
N THR A 66 -2.39 -14.87 26.50
CA THR A 66 -2.27 -14.53 25.08
C THR A 66 -2.37 -15.85 24.35
N VAL A 67 -3.38 -16.03 23.51
CA VAL A 67 -3.49 -17.22 22.64
C VAL A 67 -2.24 -17.24 21.78
N LEU A 68 -1.23 -17.98 22.22
CA LEU A 68 -0.03 -18.18 21.43
C LEU A 68 -0.47 -18.94 20.18
N PRO A 69 0.01 -18.55 19.00
CA PRO A 69 -0.24 -19.31 17.78
C PRO A 69 0.14 -20.76 18.05
N ALA A 70 -0.65 -21.71 17.55
CA ALA A 70 -0.26 -23.11 17.65
C ALA A 70 1.16 -23.25 17.09
N ASP A 71 2.05 -23.96 17.79
CA ASP A 71 3.50 -24.01 17.50
C ASP A 71 3.81 -24.34 16.02
N TYR A 72 2.96 -25.18 15.40
CA TYR A 72 3.09 -25.49 13.97
C TYR A 72 2.87 -24.29 13.04
N CYS A 73 2.12 -23.26 13.42
CA CYS A 73 1.95 -22.05 12.61
C CYS A 73 3.26 -21.27 12.48
N GLU A 74 4.23 -21.48 13.37
CA GLU A 74 5.52 -20.78 13.31
C GLU A 74 6.57 -21.48 12.45
N GLN A 75 6.26 -22.70 11.97
CA GLN A 75 7.17 -23.52 11.16
C GLN A 75 7.23 -23.01 9.72
N GLU A 76 8.38 -23.12 9.06
CA GLU A 76 8.49 -22.88 7.62
C GLU A 76 7.77 -24.00 6.84
N PRO A 77 7.24 -23.75 5.62
CA PRO A 77 6.57 -24.79 4.85
C PRO A 77 7.57 -25.84 4.37
N GLU A 78 7.20 -27.12 4.46
CA GLU A 78 8.03 -28.23 3.99
C GLU A 78 7.40 -28.98 2.81
N THR A 79 8.09 -28.95 1.66
CA THR A 79 7.71 -29.73 0.47
C THR A 79 7.75 -31.23 0.73
N GLY A 80 8.64 -31.71 1.60
CA GLY A 80 8.82 -33.13 1.87
C GLY A 80 9.63 -33.85 0.78
N GLN A 81 9.77 -35.16 0.92
CA GLN A 81 10.69 -35.98 0.11
C GLN A 81 10.11 -36.51 -1.20
N CYS A 82 8.78 -36.48 -1.34
CA CYS A 82 8.10 -36.91 -2.56
C CYS A 82 8.12 -35.82 -3.64
N ARG A 83 7.88 -36.20 -4.90
CA ARG A 83 8.03 -35.32 -6.09
C ARG A 83 6.70 -34.98 -6.79
N ALA A 84 5.56 -35.23 -6.17
CA ALA A 84 4.28 -34.75 -6.69
C ALA A 84 4.13 -33.25 -6.46
N ILE A 85 3.27 -32.57 -7.21
CA ILE A 85 3.04 -31.13 -7.07
C ILE A 85 1.61 -30.91 -6.60
N PHE A 86 1.44 -30.80 -5.28
CA PHE A 86 0.19 -30.39 -4.68
C PHE A 86 0.28 -28.96 -4.18
N LYS A 87 -0.55 -28.06 -4.73
CA LYS A 87 -0.70 -26.71 -4.17
C LYS A 87 -1.38 -26.81 -2.82
N LYS A 88 -0.70 -26.37 -1.77
CA LYS A 88 -1.19 -26.31 -0.39
C LYS A 88 -1.04 -24.90 0.15
N TRP A 89 -1.71 -24.63 1.25
CA TRP A 89 -1.62 -23.36 1.98
C TRP A 89 -0.75 -23.53 3.22
N PHE A 90 0.02 -22.52 3.58
CA PHE A 90 0.77 -22.43 4.84
C PHE A 90 0.64 -21.02 5.41
N TYR A 91 0.81 -20.87 6.71
CA TYR A 91 0.87 -19.57 7.36
C TYR A 91 2.29 -19.04 7.36
N ASN A 92 2.50 -17.88 6.75
CA ASN A 92 3.74 -17.15 6.76
C ASN A 92 3.71 -16.11 7.88
N LYS A 93 4.45 -16.35 8.96
CA LYS A 93 4.52 -15.47 10.14
C LYS A 93 5.16 -14.11 9.84
N THR A 94 5.99 -14.03 8.81
CA THR A 94 6.65 -12.78 8.40
C THR A 94 5.70 -11.87 7.65
N SER A 95 4.89 -12.42 6.74
CA SER A 95 3.90 -11.66 6.00
C SER A 95 2.55 -11.58 6.70
N PHE A 96 2.33 -12.32 7.80
CA PHE A 96 1.03 -12.51 8.47
C PHE A 96 -0.07 -13.00 7.52
N ARG A 97 0.28 -13.78 6.49
CA ARG A 97 -0.66 -14.30 5.49
C ARG A 97 -0.69 -15.82 5.45
N CYS A 98 -1.79 -16.33 4.94
CA CYS A 98 -1.83 -17.67 4.40
C CYS A 98 -1.43 -17.61 2.93
N GLU A 99 -0.33 -18.25 2.60
CA GLU A 99 0.29 -18.26 1.27
C GLU A 99 0.31 -19.68 0.72
N THR A 100 0.52 -19.83 -0.59
CA THR A 100 0.57 -21.14 -1.23
C THR A 100 2.00 -21.64 -1.41
N PHE A 101 2.22 -22.94 -1.24
CA PHE A 101 3.47 -23.61 -1.56
C PHE A 101 3.22 -24.96 -2.26
N GLU A 102 4.28 -25.53 -2.83
CA GLU A 102 4.25 -26.85 -3.46
C GLU A 102 4.63 -27.94 -2.45
N TYR A 103 3.71 -28.87 -2.23
CA TYR A 103 3.90 -30.04 -1.39
C TYR A 103 4.12 -31.29 -2.24
N GLY A 104 5.18 -32.02 -1.92
CA GLY A 104 5.68 -33.22 -2.58
C GLY A 104 4.76 -34.42 -2.54
N GLY A 105 3.77 -34.44 -1.63
CA GLY A 105 2.81 -35.53 -1.45
C GLY A 105 3.08 -36.45 -0.26
N CYS A 106 4.27 -36.42 0.32
CA CYS A 106 4.60 -37.16 1.55
C CYS A 106 5.57 -36.39 2.46
N GLY A 107 5.54 -36.69 3.77
CA GLY A 107 6.36 -36.03 4.78
C GLY A 107 5.90 -34.60 5.07
N GLY A 108 6.85 -33.71 5.30
CA GLY A 108 6.62 -32.31 5.65
C GLY A 108 6.05 -32.12 7.06
N ASN A 109 5.50 -30.94 7.32
CA ASN A 109 5.03 -30.56 8.65
C ASN A 109 3.56 -30.12 8.69
N ASN A 110 3.13 -29.61 9.86
CA ASN A 110 1.74 -29.26 10.16
C ASN A 110 1.35 -27.85 9.73
N ASN A 111 2.29 -27.01 9.29
CA ASN A 111 1.98 -25.73 8.63
C ASN A 111 1.52 -25.95 7.19
N ARG A 112 0.52 -26.82 7.00
CA ARG A 112 0.05 -27.26 5.69
C ARG A 112 -1.45 -27.49 5.75
N PHE A 113 -2.17 -26.71 4.97
CA PHE A 113 -3.64 -26.69 4.93
C PHE A 113 -4.14 -26.91 3.50
N ASN A 114 -5.31 -27.52 3.39
CA ASN A 114 -5.91 -27.79 2.09
C ASN A 114 -6.59 -26.55 1.50
N THR A 115 -7.03 -25.63 2.35
CA THR A 115 -7.76 -24.43 1.93
C THR A 115 -7.22 -23.20 2.64
N TYR A 116 -7.38 -22.05 1.98
CA TYR A 116 -7.12 -20.75 2.60
C TYR A 116 -7.91 -20.56 3.90
N SER A 117 -9.19 -20.95 3.90
CA SER A 117 -10.10 -20.81 5.04
C SER A 117 -9.61 -21.56 6.28
N GLU A 118 -9.10 -22.77 6.08
CA GLU A 118 -8.52 -23.59 7.14
C GLU A 118 -7.27 -22.92 7.74
N CYS A 119 -6.33 -22.50 6.89
CA CYS A 119 -5.12 -21.80 7.32
C CYS A 119 -5.44 -20.53 8.11
N LYS A 120 -6.35 -19.69 7.61
CA LYS A 120 -6.67 -18.42 8.29
C LYS A 120 -7.29 -18.67 9.66
N LYS A 121 -8.21 -19.65 9.77
CA LYS A 121 -8.92 -19.94 11.02
C LYS A 121 -7.97 -20.49 12.07
N LYS A 122 -7.03 -21.36 11.67
CA LYS A 122 -6.10 -22.03 12.58
C LYS A 122 -4.90 -21.17 12.99
N CYS A 123 -4.37 -20.34 12.08
CA CYS A 123 -3.13 -19.61 12.32
C CYS A 123 -3.29 -18.09 12.25
N ARG A 124 -3.83 -17.56 11.15
CA ARG A 124 -3.82 -16.10 10.91
C ARG A 124 -4.75 -15.32 11.84
N ASP A 125 -6.02 -15.71 11.90
CA ASP A 125 -7.06 -14.94 12.59
C ASP A 125 -6.80 -14.87 14.11
N PRO A 126 -6.31 -15.94 14.79
CA PRO A 126 -5.85 -15.84 16.17
C PRO A 126 -4.73 -14.81 16.39
N VAL A 127 -3.74 -14.77 15.49
CA VAL A 127 -2.63 -13.79 15.55
C VAL A 127 -3.13 -12.36 15.38
N LEU A 128 -4.07 -12.14 14.46
CA LEU A 128 -4.62 -10.82 14.14
C LEU A 128 -5.64 -10.32 15.19
N GLY A 129 -6.27 -11.22 15.96
CA GLY A 129 -7.24 -10.88 17.00
C GLY A 129 -8.39 -10.02 16.46
N ILE A 130 -8.66 -8.88 17.12
CA ILE A 130 -9.71 -7.93 16.69
C ILE A 130 -9.55 -7.53 15.21
N CYS A 131 -8.32 -7.46 14.70
CA CYS A 131 -8.06 -7.03 13.32
C CYS A 131 -8.56 -8.05 12.28
N ALA A 132 -8.80 -9.30 12.68
CA ALA A 132 -9.35 -10.35 11.83
C ALA A 132 -10.88 -10.49 11.89
N LEU A 133 -11.57 -9.80 12.81
CA LEU A 133 -13.03 -9.94 12.93
C LEU A 133 -13.70 -9.56 11.60
N PRO A 134 -14.70 -10.34 11.14
CA PRO A 134 -15.30 -10.14 9.83
C PRO A 134 -16.06 -8.82 9.73
N GLU A 135 -16.27 -8.35 8.50
CA GLU A 135 -17.24 -7.30 8.21
C GLU A 135 -18.63 -7.91 8.17
N GLN A 136 -19.58 -7.31 8.90
CA GLN A 136 -20.99 -7.67 8.79
C GLN A 136 -21.56 -6.97 7.55
N LYS A 137 -22.01 -7.74 6.54
CA LYS A 137 -22.69 -7.18 5.37
C LYS A 137 -24.05 -6.64 5.82
N GLN A 138 -24.22 -5.32 5.77
CA GLN A 138 -25.42 -4.63 6.26
C GLN A 138 -26.00 -3.71 5.18
N ILE A 139 -27.32 -3.64 5.09
CA ILE A 139 -28.02 -2.63 4.29
C ILE A 139 -28.37 -1.48 5.23
N CYS A 140 -27.77 -0.33 4.99
CA CYS A 140 -27.91 0.85 5.84
C CYS A 140 -29.03 1.78 5.38
N ARG A 141 -29.96 2.13 6.29
CA ARG A 141 -30.88 3.26 6.06
C ARG A 141 -30.15 4.62 6.15
N ALA A 142 -29.21 4.73 7.09
CA ALA A 142 -28.30 5.85 7.23
C ALA A 142 -26.95 5.31 7.72
N GLY A 143 -25.92 5.40 6.88
CA GLY A 143 -24.60 4.85 7.16
C GLY A 143 -23.62 5.88 7.72
N PHE A 144 -22.86 5.49 8.73
CA PHE A 144 -21.73 6.23 9.26
C PHE A 144 -20.44 5.86 8.54
N LYS A 145 -19.43 6.73 8.63
CA LYS A 145 -18.11 6.54 8.01
C LYS A 145 -17.09 6.19 9.08
N GLY A 146 -16.31 5.15 8.83
CA GLY A 146 -15.29 4.69 9.78
C GLY A 146 -14.14 3.98 9.10
N TYR A 147 -13.26 3.40 9.90
CA TYR A 147 -12.14 2.60 9.45
C TYR A 147 -12.18 1.21 10.08
N ARG A 148 -11.65 0.23 9.37
CA ARG A 148 -11.43 -1.13 9.86
C ARG A 148 -10.14 -1.70 9.28
N PHE A 149 -9.57 -2.72 9.93
CA PHE A 149 -8.49 -3.47 9.32
C PHE A 149 -9.06 -4.52 8.36
N ASP A 150 -8.54 -4.56 7.14
CA ASP A 150 -8.84 -5.58 6.14
C ASP A 150 -7.69 -6.60 6.14
N PRO A 151 -7.87 -7.83 6.65
CA PRO A 151 -6.83 -8.86 6.70
C PRO A 151 -6.32 -9.32 5.33
N LEU A 152 -7.13 -9.18 4.28
CA LEU A 152 -6.73 -9.55 2.92
C LEU A 152 -5.80 -8.49 2.34
N LYS A 153 -6.23 -7.22 2.45
CA LYS A 153 -5.44 -6.09 1.98
C LYS A 153 -4.29 -5.73 2.92
N GLN A 154 -4.32 -6.24 4.15
CA GLN A 154 -3.39 -5.94 5.24
C GLN A 154 -3.19 -4.43 5.42
N ARG A 155 -4.31 -3.71 5.51
CA ARG A 155 -4.31 -2.27 5.75
C ARG A 155 -5.62 -1.81 6.35
N CYS A 156 -5.56 -0.66 7.01
CA CYS A 156 -6.75 0.07 7.42
C CYS A 156 -7.47 0.65 6.20
N VAL A 157 -8.72 0.25 6.01
CA VAL A 157 -9.60 0.70 4.92
C VAL A 157 -10.76 1.52 5.49
N HIS A 158 -11.22 2.50 4.72
CA HIS A 158 -12.45 3.22 5.03
C HIS A 158 -13.65 2.38 4.62
N TYR A 159 -14.71 2.37 5.41
CA TYR A 159 -15.96 1.68 5.09
C TYR A 159 -17.17 2.45 5.66
N ILE A 160 -18.36 2.08 5.16
CA ILE A 160 -19.64 2.61 5.64
C ILE A 160 -20.29 1.54 6.52
N TYR A 161 -20.84 1.93 7.68
CA TYR A 161 -21.42 1.00 8.65
C TYR A 161 -22.67 1.56 9.32
N CYS A 162 -23.49 0.66 9.87
CA CYS A 162 -24.61 1.00 10.73
C CYS A 162 -24.44 0.37 12.11
N GLU A 163 -24.03 -0.89 12.15
CA GLU A 163 -23.58 -1.58 13.35
C GLU A 163 -22.14 -2.04 13.12
N HIS A 164 -21.37 -2.20 14.20
CA HIS A 164 -19.98 -2.61 14.08
C HIS A 164 -19.55 -3.49 15.26
N ASN A 165 -18.58 -4.36 15.00
CA ASN A 165 -17.85 -5.09 16.03
C ASN A 165 -16.58 -4.32 16.43
N GLU A 166 -15.68 -4.97 17.18
CA GLU A 166 -14.45 -4.36 17.69
C GLU A 166 -13.40 -4.07 16.60
N ASN A 167 -13.53 -4.62 15.39
CA ASN A 167 -12.72 -4.21 14.22
C ASN A 167 -13.29 -2.95 13.57
N HIS A 168 -13.58 -1.96 14.40
CA HIS A 168 -14.07 -0.65 14.01
C HIS A 168 -13.28 0.41 14.73
N PHE A 169 -12.86 1.41 13.97
CA PHE A 169 -12.08 2.53 14.45
C PHE A 169 -12.65 3.81 13.88
N SER A 170 -12.82 4.81 14.75
CA SER A 170 -13.31 6.14 14.36
C SER A 170 -12.34 6.88 13.42
N SER A 171 -11.05 6.48 13.40
CA SER A 171 -10.04 7.10 12.53
C SER A 171 -9.02 6.10 11.99
N LYS A 172 -8.41 6.44 10.85
CA LYS A 172 -7.29 5.68 10.27
C LYS A 172 -6.13 5.54 11.24
N LYS A 173 -5.81 6.63 11.97
CA LYS A 173 -4.70 6.66 12.93
C LYS A 173 -4.93 5.66 14.05
N GLU A 174 -6.15 5.55 14.55
CA GLU A 174 -6.49 4.60 15.61
C GLU A 174 -6.42 3.16 15.12
N CYS A 175 -6.96 2.88 13.92
CA CYS A 175 -6.80 1.57 13.29
C CYS A 175 -5.31 1.20 13.10
N GLN A 176 -4.48 2.15 12.65
CA GLN A 176 -3.04 1.92 12.48
C GLN A 176 -2.32 1.71 13.82
N ARG A 177 -2.74 2.39 14.88
CA ARG A 177 -2.17 2.18 16.21
C ARG A 177 -2.41 0.75 16.69
N GLN A 178 -3.58 0.18 16.44
CA GLN A 178 -3.93 -1.17 16.91
C GLN A 178 -3.49 -2.29 15.95
N CYS A 179 -3.73 -2.11 14.64
CA CYS A 179 -3.52 -3.13 13.61
C CYS A 179 -2.33 -2.85 12.68
N GLY A 180 -1.61 -1.74 12.88
CA GLY A 180 -0.52 -1.30 12.00
C GLY A 180 0.64 -2.28 11.89
N LYS A 181 0.90 -3.05 12.95
CA LYS A 181 1.96 -4.09 12.95
C LYS A 181 1.72 -5.21 11.94
N PHE A 182 0.46 -5.45 11.57
CA PHE A 182 0.07 -6.42 10.55
C PHE A 182 -0.07 -5.77 9.17
N SER A 183 0.10 -4.45 9.09
CA SER A 183 -0.08 -3.74 7.84
C SER A 183 1.10 -3.98 6.92
N GLN A 184 0.82 -4.38 5.70
CA GLN A 184 1.83 -4.46 4.65
C GLN A 184 1.61 -3.30 3.69
N ASP A 185 2.69 -2.61 3.31
CA ASP A 185 2.56 -1.54 2.34
C ASP A 185 2.23 -2.15 0.97
N PRO A 186 1.03 -1.91 0.42
CA PRO A 186 0.60 -2.54 -0.82
C PRO A 186 1.51 -2.16 -1.99
N CYS A 187 2.19 -1.02 -1.93
CA CYS A 187 3.01 -0.51 -3.02
C CYS A 187 4.31 -1.30 -3.24
N PHE A 188 4.64 -2.24 -2.35
CA PHE A 188 5.76 -3.19 -2.53
C PHE A 188 5.30 -4.60 -2.93
N LEU A 189 3.99 -4.87 -2.94
CA LEU A 189 3.48 -6.20 -3.29
C LEU A 189 3.44 -6.40 -4.81
N PRO A 190 3.65 -7.64 -5.30
CA PRO A 190 3.57 -7.92 -6.73
C PRO A 190 2.13 -7.83 -7.23
N LYS A 191 1.96 -7.61 -8.54
CA LYS A 191 0.68 -7.79 -9.23
C LYS A 191 0.15 -9.20 -8.99
N HIS A 192 -1.09 -9.34 -8.50
CA HIS A 192 -1.72 -10.64 -8.28
C HIS A 192 -3.11 -10.70 -8.93
N THR A 193 -3.24 -11.44 -10.02
CA THR A 193 -4.47 -11.55 -10.83
C THR A 193 -5.63 -12.22 -10.12
N GLY A 194 -5.39 -12.85 -8.96
CA GLY A 194 -6.37 -13.70 -8.29
C GLY A 194 -6.13 -15.18 -8.61
N ARG A 195 -6.57 -16.07 -7.72
CA ARG A 195 -6.55 -17.54 -7.88
C ARG A 195 -7.71 -18.13 -7.09
N ASP A 196 -8.20 -19.30 -7.52
CA ASP A 196 -9.23 -20.11 -6.86
C ASP A 196 -10.62 -19.44 -6.79
N CYS A 197 -11.06 -18.83 -7.89
CA CYS A 197 -12.41 -18.25 -7.97
C CYS A 197 -13.43 -19.32 -8.35
N THR A 198 -14.35 -19.63 -7.43
CA THR A 198 -15.49 -20.52 -7.72
C THR A 198 -16.37 -19.97 -8.85
N VAL A 199 -16.45 -18.64 -8.97
CA VAL A 199 -17.09 -17.92 -10.08
C VAL A 199 -16.18 -16.76 -10.47
N PRO A 200 -15.56 -16.76 -11.67
CA PRO A 200 -14.73 -15.66 -12.11
C PRO A 200 -15.57 -14.42 -12.39
N SER A 201 -15.14 -13.26 -11.88
CA SER A 201 -15.69 -11.95 -12.24
C SER A 201 -14.52 -11.06 -12.63
N SER A 202 -14.13 -11.16 -13.91
CA SER A 202 -13.01 -10.38 -14.44
C SER A 202 -13.35 -8.90 -14.34
N MET A 203 -12.57 -8.17 -13.55
CA MET A 203 -12.72 -6.74 -13.33
C MET A 203 -11.38 -6.05 -13.62
N GLN A 204 -11.43 -4.96 -14.39
CA GLN A 204 -10.28 -4.10 -14.56
C GLN A 204 -10.06 -3.31 -13.26
N THR A 205 -8.90 -3.50 -12.66
CA THR A 205 -8.48 -2.83 -11.42
C THR A 205 -7.08 -2.25 -11.61
N PHE A 206 -6.53 -1.58 -10.62
CA PHE A 206 -5.22 -0.93 -10.69
C PHE A 206 -4.27 -1.50 -9.64
N TRP A 207 -3.00 -1.62 -9.99
CA TRP A 207 -1.93 -1.98 -9.07
C TRP A 207 -0.78 -0.99 -9.21
N PHE A 208 0.00 -0.80 -8.15
CA PHE A 208 1.21 0.00 -8.19
C PHE A 208 2.41 -0.85 -8.60
N ASN A 209 2.98 -0.53 -9.75
CA ASN A 209 4.18 -1.14 -10.24
C ASN A 209 5.41 -0.44 -9.64
N SER A 210 6.08 -1.11 -8.71
CA SER A 210 7.25 -0.58 -7.99
C SER A 210 8.47 -0.32 -8.90
N LYS A 211 8.55 -1.00 -10.06
CA LYS A 211 9.63 -0.82 -11.05
C LYS A 211 9.42 0.44 -11.87
N THR A 212 8.20 0.65 -12.39
CA THR A 212 7.87 1.85 -13.18
C THR A 212 7.54 3.06 -12.31
N ARG A 213 7.25 2.82 -11.01
CA ARG A 213 6.70 3.80 -10.05
C ARG A 213 5.40 4.43 -10.57
N SER A 214 4.49 3.58 -11.03
CA SER A 214 3.21 3.99 -11.61
C SER A 214 2.07 3.09 -11.17
N CYS A 215 0.86 3.64 -11.09
CA CYS A 215 -0.36 2.85 -11.05
C CYS A 215 -0.73 2.42 -12.46
N GLU A 216 -0.95 1.11 -12.66
CA GLU A 216 -1.20 0.50 -13.96
C GLU A 216 -2.47 -0.37 -13.86
N PRO A 217 -3.33 -0.40 -14.90
CA PRO A 217 -4.50 -1.28 -14.89
C PRO A 217 -4.08 -2.75 -15.06
N PHE A 218 -4.87 -3.67 -14.52
CA PHE A 218 -4.76 -5.11 -14.75
C PHE A 218 -6.10 -5.82 -14.57
N ASP A 219 -6.25 -6.96 -15.25
CA ASP A 219 -7.43 -7.81 -15.14
C ASP A 219 -7.34 -8.68 -13.87
N TYR A 220 -8.20 -8.38 -12.91
CA TYR A 220 -8.35 -9.13 -11.67
C TYR A 220 -9.53 -10.10 -11.80
N GLN A 221 -9.32 -11.37 -11.46
CA GLN A 221 -10.29 -12.46 -11.63
C GLN A 221 -11.48 -12.39 -10.66
N GLY A 222 -11.48 -11.44 -9.72
CA GLY A 222 -12.58 -11.19 -8.79
C GLY A 222 -12.41 -11.82 -7.41
N CYS A 223 -11.40 -12.68 -7.20
CA CYS A 223 -11.15 -13.31 -5.91
C CYS A 223 -9.65 -13.50 -5.60
N GLY A 224 -9.33 -13.72 -4.32
CA GLY A 224 -7.96 -13.86 -3.84
C GLY A 224 -7.21 -12.53 -3.91
N GLY A 225 -6.00 -12.52 -4.47
CA GLY A 225 -5.23 -11.28 -4.62
C GLY A 225 -4.39 -10.92 -3.40
N ASN A 226 -3.84 -9.71 -3.45
CA ASN A 226 -3.17 -9.07 -2.32
C ASN A 226 -3.59 -7.59 -2.24
N GLY A 227 -3.04 -6.85 -1.29
CA GLY A 227 -3.41 -5.45 -1.04
C GLY A 227 -3.05 -4.46 -2.16
N ASN A 228 -2.23 -4.85 -3.14
CA ASN A 228 -1.88 -4.04 -4.32
C ASN A 228 -2.89 -4.23 -5.45
N ASN A 229 -4.15 -4.01 -5.10
CA ASN A 229 -5.29 -4.07 -5.99
C ASN A 229 -6.27 -2.98 -5.55
N PHE A 230 -6.48 -2.00 -6.42
CA PHE A 230 -7.28 -0.81 -6.20
C PHE A 230 -8.37 -0.75 -7.27
N LEU A 231 -9.62 -0.57 -6.87
CA LEU A 231 -10.73 -0.47 -7.81
C LEU A 231 -10.59 0.76 -8.71
N TYR A 232 -10.11 1.87 -8.14
CA TYR A 232 -9.95 3.13 -8.85
C TYR A 232 -8.48 3.54 -8.94
N GLU A 233 -8.06 4.03 -10.11
CA GLU A 233 -6.71 4.55 -10.33
C GLU A 233 -6.33 5.61 -9.28
N SER A 234 -7.31 6.45 -8.93
CA SER A 234 -7.11 7.51 -7.95
C SER A 234 -6.84 7.02 -6.54
N GLU A 235 -7.41 5.88 -6.15
CA GLU A 235 -7.10 5.25 -4.86
C GLU A 235 -5.67 4.70 -4.85
N CYS A 236 -5.23 4.09 -5.96
CA CYS A 236 -3.86 3.64 -6.12
C CYS A 236 -2.88 4.81 -5.96
N TRP A 237 -3.06 5.88 -6.72
CA TRP A 237 -2.18 7.05 -6.65
C TRP A 237 -2.22 7.70 -5.27
N LYS A 238 -3.40 7.86 -4.66
CA LYS A 238 -3.51 8.39 -3.29
C LYS A 238 -2.73 7.55 -2.28
N THR A 239 -2.65 6.23 -2.48
CA THR A 239 -1.99 5.30 -1.56
C THR A 239 -0.48 5.23 -1.80
N CYS A 240 -0.05 5.15 -3.06
CA CYS A 240 1.32 4.82 -3.44
C CYS A 240 2.17 5.98 -3.96
N SER A 241 1.57 7.15 -4.18
CA SER A 241 2.26 8.34 -4.68
C SER A 241 3.44 8.81 -3.85
N LYS A 242 3.48 8.50 -2.54
CA LYS A 242 4.65 8.81 -1.68
C LYS A 242 5.96 8.17 -2.19
N TYR A 243 5.87 7.16 -3.05
CA TYR A 243 7.00 6.49 -3.68
C TYR A 243 7.33 7.03 -5.08
N VAL A 244 6.68 8.10 -5.51
CA VAL A 244 6.79 8.65 -6.85
C VAL A 244 7.48 10.00 -6.74
N GLU A 245 8.79 10.00 -6.99
CA GLU A 245 9.63 11.19 -6.83
C GLU A 245 9.30 12.27 -7.88
N SER A 246 9.03 11.85 -9.12
CA SER A 246 8.74 12.77 -10.22
C SER A 246 7.25 13.08 -10.31
N LYS A 247 6.90 14.34 -10.07
CA LYS A 247 5.54 14.84 -10.34
C LYS A 247 5.07 14.63 -11.78
N CYS A 248 6.00 14.47 -12.73
CA CYS A 248 5.68 14.23 -14.14
C CYS A 248 5.07 12.86 -14.42
N LYS A 249 5.17 11.89 -13.48
CA LYS A 249 4.60 10.55 -13.65
C LYS A 249 3.11 10.47 -13.31
N TYR A 250 2.59 11.42 -12.54
CA TYR A 250 1.19 11.41 -12.14
C TYR A 250 0.29 11.68 -13.35
N PRO A 251 -0.91 11.10 -13.41
CA PRO A 251 -1.87 11.42 -14.46
C PRO A 251 -2.36 12.86 -14.32
N LEU A 252 -2.84 13.44 -15.42
CA LEU A 252 -3.51 14.74 -15.41
C LEU A 252 -4.89 14.57 -14.76
N HIS A 253 -5.17 15.37 -13.73
CA HIS A 253 -6.39 15.24 -12.95
C HIS A 253 -7.00 16.61 -12.64
N ARG A 254 -8.28 16.80 -13.01
CA ARG A 254 -9.00 18.09 -12.88
C ARG A 254 -9.28 18.49 -11.44
N GLY A 255 -9.14 17.56 -10.49
CA GLY A 255 -9.37 17.82 -9.07
C GLY A 255 -10.72 17.28 -8.64
N LYS A 256 -11.26 17.81 -7.55
CA LYS A 256 -12.61 17.51 -7.10
C LYS A 256 -13.48 18.76 -7.18
N HIS A 257 -14.79 18.59 -7.19
CA HIS A 257 -15.70 19.73 -7.07
C HIS A 257 -15.53 20.39 -5.69
N CYS A 258 -15.30 21.70 -5.68
CA CYS A 258 -15.13 22.49 -4.46
C CYS A 258 -16.01 23.74 -4.54
N PRO A 259 -16.96 23.93 -3.60
CA PRO A 259 -17.98 24.99 -3.66
C PRO A 259 -17.44 26.43 -3.77
N ASN A 260 -16.21 26.67 -3.30
CA ASN A 260 -15.61 28.01 -3.21
C ASN A 260 -14.29 28.15 -3.99
N ALA A 261 -14.00 27.21 -4.89
CA ALA A 261 -12.75 27.20 -5.63
C ALA A 261 -12.97 27.70 -7.06
N SER A 262 -12.13 28.63 -7.51
CA SER A 262 -12.14 29.11 -8.89
C SER A 262 -11.42 28.13 -9.80
N GLU A 263 -12.03 27.87 -10.96
CA GLU A 263 -11.41 27.07 -12.01
C GLU A 263 -10.19 27.79 -12.59
N GLN A 264 -9.12 27.02 -12.84
CA GLN A 264 -7.86 27.54 -13.35
C GLN A 264 -7.41 26.73 -14.57
N VAL A 265 -6.98 27.41 -15.62
CA VAL A 265 -6.34 26.76 -16.77
C VAL A 265 -4.88 26.52 -16.41
N VAL A 266 -4.51 25.25 -16.32
CA VAL A 266 -3.18 24.78 -15.93
C VAL A 266 -2.64 23.79 -16.95
N PHE A 267 -1.37 23.42 -16.80
CA PHE A 267 -0.66 22.50 -17.69
C PHE A 267 -0.25 21.24 -16.93
N GLY A 268 -0.20 20.10 -17.63
CA GLY A 268 0.35 18.86 -17.10
C GLY A 268 1.05 18.07 -18.20
N PHE A 269 2.08 17.31 -17.86
CA PHE A 269 2.82 16.53 -18.84
C PHE A 269 2.16 15.17 -19.08
N ASN A 270 1.65 14.96 -20.28
CA ASN A 270 1.03 13.70 -20.67
C ASN A 270 2.10 12.72 -21.17
N ASN A 271 2.38 11.68 -20.36
CA ASN A 271 3.37 10.65 -20.71
C ASN A 271 2.98 9.76 -21.89
N LYS A 272 1.69 9.64 -22.21
CA LYS A 272 1.19 8.86 -23.36
C LYS A 272 1.46 9.61 -24.66
N HIS A 273 1.18 10.91 -24.68
CA HIS A 273 1.35 11.76 -25.86
C HIS A 273 2.70 12.49 -25.94
N LYS A 274 3.55 12.33 -24.91
CA LYS A 274 4.85 12.96 -24.75
C LYS A 274 4.79 14.48 -24.95
N ARG A 275 3.79 15.14 -24.34
CA ARG A 275 3.59 16.59 -24.47
C ARG A 275 2.93 17.20 -23.25
N CYS A 276 3.16 18.49 -23.02
CA CYS A 276 2.37 19.27 -22.06
C CYS A 276 0.99 19.57 -22.65
N GLU A 277 -0.06 19.32 -21.87
CA GLU A 277 -1.45 19.54 -22.25
C GLU A 277 -2.11 20.49 -21.26
N ARG A 278 -2.99 21.36 -21.77
CA ARG A 278 -3.79 22.27 -20.93
C ARG A 278 -5.03 21.59 -20.42
N PHE A 279 -5.40 21.86 -19.17
CA PHE A 279 -6.66 21.40 -18.58
C PHE A 279 -7.22 22.39 -17.58
N VAL A 280 -8.52 22.30 -17.32
CA VAL A 280 -9.19 23.09 -16.29
C VAL A 280 -9.10 22.34 -14.97
N TYR A 281 -8.42 22.93 -14.00
CA TYR A 281 -8.33 22.45 -12.63
C TYR A 281 -9.39 23.15 -11.78
N SER A 282 -10.19 22.37 -11.07
CA SER A 282 -11.30 22.81 -10.21
C SER A 282 -10.84 23.56 -8.94
N GLY A 283 -9.54 23.82 -8.79
CA GLY A 283 -8.99 24.57 -7.66
C GLY A 283 -8.68 23.75 -6.40
N CYS A 284 -9.14 22.50 -6.30
CA CYS A 284 -8.81 21.62 -5.17
C CYS A 284 -8.53 20.15 -5.56
N GLY A 285 -7.67 19.49 -4.77
CA GLY A 285 -7.30 18.09 -4.97
C GLY A 285 -6.37 17.85 -6.17
N GLY A 286 -6.57 16.72 -6.84
CA GLY A 286 -5.71 16.29 -7.95
C GLY A 286 -4.30 15.88 -7.51
N TYR A 287 -3.38 15.86 -8.46
CA TYR A 287 -1.99 15.43 -8.26
C TYR A 287 -1.00 16.53 -8.63
N SER A 288 0.27 16.32 -8.30
CA SER A 288 1.33 17.30 -8.53
C SER A 288 1.74 17.48 -9.99
N ASN A 289 1.24 16.67 -10.95
CA ASN A 289 1.43 16.92 -12.40
C ASN A 289 0.57 18.11 -12.87
N ARG A 290 0.87 19.28 -12.33
CA ARG A 290 0.15 20.53 -12.54
C ARG A 290 1.15 21.68 -12.48
N PHE A 291 1.08 22.55 -13.48
CA PHE A 291 1.97 23.68 -13.69
C PHE A 291 1.16 24.89 -14.12
N ASP A 292 1.56 26.07 -13.67
CA ASP A 292 0.85 27.32 -13.98
C ASP A 292 1.16 27.82 -15.40
N SER A 293 2.29 27.37 -15.99
CA SER A 293 2.69 27.72 -17.34
C SER A 293 3.16 26.53 -18.19
N ALA A 294 3.03 26.65 -19.51
CA ALA A 294 3.58 25.69 -20.46
C ALA A 294 5.10 25.54 -20.28
N SER A 295 5.79 26.67 -20.11
CA SER A 295 7.24 26.73 -19.91
C SER A 295 7.66 25.86 -18.72
N ASP A 296 7.00 26.00 -17.57
CA ASP A 296 7.34 25.22 -16.37
C ASP A 296 7.10 23.73 -16.59
N CYS A 297 6.00 23.37 -17.26
CA CYS A 297 5.72 21.98 -17.62
C CYS A 297 6.79 21.41 -18.56
N TRP A 298 7.15 22.12 -19.63
CA TRP A 298 8.13 21.66 -20.62
C TRP A 298 9.53 21.57 -20.03
N ASN A 299 9.95 22.55 -19.24
CA ASN A 299 11.27 22.55 -18.60
C ASN A 299 11.38 21.48 -17.53
N THR A 300 10.29 21.17 -16.81
CA THR A 300 10.31 20.17 -15.75
C THR A 300 10.16 18.74 -16.28
N CYS A 301 9.25 18.52 -17.23
CA CYS A 301 8.82 17.18 -17.65
C CYS A 301 9.07 16.87 -19.13
N GLY A 302 9.28 17.91 -19.95
CA GLY A 302 9.46 17.77 -21.39
C GLY A 302 10.89 17.39 -21.80
N LEU A 303 11.88 17.61 -20.94
CA LEU A 303 13.27 17.23 -21.21
C LEU A 303 13.35 15.72 -21.44
N ASN A 304 14.04 15.31 -22.51
CA ASN A 304 14.19 13.90 -22.94
C ASN A 304 12.88 13.18 -23.30
N SER A 305 11.76 13.88 -23.44
CA SER A 305 10.48 13.27 -23.87
C SER A 305 10.47 12.80 -25.33
N GLY A 306 11.48 13.19 -26.12
CA GLY A 306 11.47 13.05 -27.58
C GLY A 306 10.53 14.04 -28.29
N SER A 307 9.83 14.90 -27.54
CA SER A 307 8.94 15.90 -28.12
C SER A 307 9.73 16.96 -28.87
N LYS A 308 9.29 17.28 -30.08
CA LYS A 308 9.84 18.43 -30.82
C LYS A 308 9.47 19.79 -30.22
N CYS A 309 8.41 19.86 -29.43
CA CYS A 309 7.90 21.11 -28.87
C CYS A 309 8.84 21.73 -27.82
N VAL A 310 9.64 20.90 -27.11
CA VAL A 310 10.62 21.38 -26.12
C VAL A 310 11.92 21.85 -26.76
N GLN A 311 12.14 21.53 -28.04
CA GLN A 311 13.36 21.91 -28.74
C GLN A 311 13.37 23.41 -29.02
N PRO A 312 14.53 24.08 -28.99
CA PRO A 312 14.61 25.51 -29.28
C PRO A 312 14.18 25.80 -30.72
N GLY A 313 13.59 26.97 -30.92
CA GLY A 313 13.36 27.53 -32.25
C GLY A 313 14.67 27.87 -32.98
N PRO A 314 14.60 28.22 -34.27
CA PRO A 314 15.77 28.57 -35.07
C PRO A 314 16.39 29.86 -34.53
N ARG A 315 17.73 29.88 -34.41
CA ARG A 315 18.45 31.03 -33.82
C ARG A 315 18.62 32.22 -34.79
N ASN A 316 18.53 32.02 -36.11
CA ASN A 316 18.89 33.05 -37.10
C ASN A 316 17.89 33.08 -38.28
N GLY A 317 17.62 34.28 -38.83
CA GLY A 317 16.69 34.54 -39.94
C GLY A 317 17.21 34.29 -41.37
N LEU A 318 18.38 33.67 -41.53
CA LEU A 318 19.03 33.40 -42.84
C LEU A 318 18.38 32.25 -43.64
N GLY A 319 17.14 31.88 -43.31
CA GLY A 319 16.41 30.79 -43.97
C GLY A 319 15.67 31.24 -45.23
N LEU A 320 15.36 30.30 -46.12
CA LEU A 320 14.60 30.56 -47.35
C LEU A 320 13.16 30.04 -47.28
N VAL A 321 12.82 29.23 -46.27
CA VAL A 321 11.50 28.60 -46.16
C VAL A 321 10.79 29.05 -44.89
N LYS A 322 9.63 29.70 -45.04
CA LYS A 322 8.77 30.07 -43.93
C LYS A 322 8.14 28.82 -43.30
N LYS A 323 8.36 28.61 -42.00
CA LYS A 323 7.77 27.51 -41.23
C LYS A 323 7.30 28.02 -39.87
N TYR A 324 6.64 27.15 -39.12
CA TYR A 324 6.17 27.42 -37.76
C TYR A 324 7.01 26.67 -36.73
N TYR A 325 7.13 27.23 -35.54
CA TYR A 325 7.74 26.61 -34.36
C TYR A 325 6.95 26.99 -33.12
N TYR A 326 6.99 26.13 -32.11
CA TYR A 326 6.31 26.39 -30.84
C TYR A 326 7.27 27.05 -29.86
N ASP A 327 6.89 28.20 -29.30
CA ASP A 327 7.64 28.86 -28.24
C ASP A 327 7.04 28.50 -26.88
N ILE A 328 7.79 27.74 -26.08
CA ILE A 328 7.35 27.27 -24.75
C ILE A 328 7.13 28.43 -23.77
N LYS A 329 7.80 29.57 -23.95
CA LYS A 329 7.72 30.72 -23.04
C LYS A 329 6.40 31.47 -23.18
N SER A 330 6.02 31.76 -24.42
CA SER A 330 4.76 32.46 -24.71
C SER A 330 3.61 31.51 -24.97
N ASP A 331 3.86 30.20 -25.01
CA ASP A 331 2.86 29.17 -25.28
C ASP A 331 2.13 29.38 -26.63
N THR A 332 2.88 29.84 -27.64
CA THR A 332 2.34 30.18 -28.98
C THR A 332 3.18 29.58 -30.10
N CYS A 333 2.51 29.32 -31.23
CA CYS A 333 3.17 28.94 -32.47
C CYS A 333 3.57 30.19 -33.26
N LYS A 334 4.87 30.41 -33.40
CA LYS A 334 5.47 31.55 -34.11
C LYS A 334 5.98 31.10 -35.47
N THR A 335 6.19 32.06 -36.38
CA THR A 335 6.79 31.80 -37.69
C THR A 335 8.25 32.24 -37.72
N SER A 336 9.07 31.54 -38.49
CA SER A 336 10.45 31.93 -38.78
C SER A 336 10.91 31.36 -40.11
N LEU A 337 12.01 31.89 -40.63
CA LEU A 337 12.69 31.42 -41.84
C LEU A 337 13.68 30.31 -41.48
N TYR A 338 13.54 29.16 -42.11
CA TYR A 338 14.39 27.98 -41.88
C TYR A 338 15.40 27.75 -43.00
N SER A 339 16.62 27.38 -42.62
CA SER A 339 17.61 26.84 -43.56
C SER A 339 17.19 25.44 -44.03
N PRO A 340 17.38 25.08 -45.31
CA PRO A 340 17.14 23.73 -45.82
C PRO A 340 18.02 22.65 -45.15
N PHE A 341 19.17 23.05 -44.60
CA PHE A 341 20.24 22.14 -44.18
C PHE A 341 20.40 21.96 -42.66
N TRP A 342 19.70 22.75 -41.84
CA TRP A 342 19.83 22.68 -40.37
C TRP A 342 18.68 21.92 -39.72
N SER A 343 19.03 20.89 -38.93
CA SER A 343 18.08 19.96 -38.32
C SER A 343 18.22 19.88 -36.79
N LYS A 344 17.56 20.77 -36.05
CA LYS A 344 17.16 20.51 -34.65
C LYS A 344 15.70 20.95 -34.48
N LYS A 345 14.80 19.95 -34.59
CA LYS A 345 13.47 20.07 -35.20
C LYS A 345 12.37 20.52 -34.21
N ASN A 346 12.23 21.82 -33.94
CA ASN A 346 10.96 22.43 -33.55
C ASN A 346 10.32 23.10 -34.77
N SER A 347 9.90 22.31 -35.77
CA SER A 347 9.48 22.87 -37.07
C SER A 347 8.21 22.19 -37.59
N PHE A 348 7.31 23.01 -38.13
CA PHE A 348 5.99 22.62 -38.62
C PHE A 348 5.68 23.32 -39.96
N LYS A 349 5.00 22.62 -40.87
CA LYS A 349 4.62 23.17 -42.17
C LYS A 349 3.51 24.21 -42.04
N THR A 350 2.51 23.91 -41.21
CA THR A 350 1.34 24.78 -41.01
C THR A 350 1.22 25.22 -39.55
N LEU A 351 0.52 26.34 -39.32
CA LEU A 351 0.14 26.79 -37.98
C LEU A 351 -0.68 25.72 -37.26
N ARG A 352 -1.67 25.15 -37.97
CA ARG A 352 -2.56 24.11 -37.45
C ARG A 352 -1.79 22.89 -36.93
N ASP A 353 -0.79 22.42 -37.65
CA ASP A 353 0.03 21.28 -37.22
C ASP A 353 0.83 21.60 -35.95
N CYS A 354 1.34 22.83 -35.85
CA CYS A 354 2.06 23.30 -34.66
C CYS A 354 1.13 23.32 -33.45
N GLU A 355 -0.05 23.92 -33.58
CA GLU A 355 -1.00 24.04 -32.47
C GLU A 355 -1.57 22.69 -32.05
N ALA A 356 -1.97 21.85 -33.00
CA ALA A 356 -2.47 20.50 -32.70
C ALA A 356 -1.42 19.61 -32.02
N THR A 357 -0.13 19.84 -32.30
CA THR A 357 0.96 19.07 -31.68
C THR A 357 1.34 19.61 -30.31
N CYS A 358 1.56 20.93 -30.18
CA CYS A 358 2.21 21.53 -29.01
C CYS A 358 1.28 22.31 -28.07
N LYS A 359 0.07 22.68 -28.52
CA LYS A 359 -0.94 23.41 -27.75
C LYS A 359 -2.18 22.55 -27.46
N ALA A 360 -2.00 21.25 -27.25
CA ALA A 360 -3.11 20.32 -27.04
C ALA A 360 -3.83 20.57 -25.70
N ASN A 361 -5.14 20.33 -25.70
CA ASN A 361 -5.96 20.30 -24.49
C ASN A 361 -6.15 18.85 -24.04
N TYR A 362 -6.09 18.61 -22.74
CA TYR A 362 -6.35 17.30 -22.16
C TYR A 362 -7.85 17.01 -22.17
N THR A 363 -8.23 16.03 -22.98
CA THR A 363 -9.54 15.40 -22.92
C THR A 363 -9.41 14.19 -22.01
N SER A 364 -9.99 14.25 -20.80
CA SER A 364 -10.10 13.05 -19.98
C SER A 364 -10.91 12.03 -20.78
N SER A 365 -10.38 10.83 -21.00
CA SER A 365 -11.23 9.71 -21.39
C SER A 365 -12.33 9.60 -20.34
N ALA A 366 -13.58 9.83 -20.75
CA ALA A 366 -14.74 9.75 -19.90
C ALA A 366 -14.86 8.31 -19.37
N THR A 367 -14.32 8.04 -18.18
CA THR A 367 -14.56 6.83 -17.38
C THR A 367 -13.82 6.96 -16.04
N SER A 368 -14.34 7.83 -15.16
CA SER A 368 -14.03 7.75 -13.72
C SER A 368 -15.05 8.59 -12.95
N PHE A 369 -16.25 8.02 -12.77
CA PHE A 369 -17.18 8.43 -11.73
C PHE A 369 -16.87 7.68 -10.44
#